data_AF-A0A453HWN4-F1
#
_entry.id   AF-A0A453HWN4-F1
#
_cell.length_a   1.000
_cell.length_b   1.000
_cell.length_c   1.000
_cell.angle_alpha   90.00
_cell.angle_beta   90.00
_cell.angle_gamma   90.00
#
_symmetry.space_group_name_H-M   'P 1'
#
loop_
_entity.id
_entity.type
_entity.pdbx_description
1 polymer ?
#
loop_
_entity_poly.entity_id
_entity_poly.type
_entity_poly.pdbx_seq_one_letter_code
_entity_poly.pdbx_strand_id
1 'polypeptide(L)'
;MLVLANMAAGNELNKEAVMDVTVPHRADRIKPSFVVNFLQSKDKQLRVATLWCILNLIYPNSESSSTRVARLQNAGVISQVKNMINDPCLDCKVLLSLLNLDIMHILIFE
;
A
#
# COMPACT_ATOMS: atom_id res chain seq x y z
N MET A 1 2.40 -12.29 -0.27
CA MET A 1 2.01 -10.98 0.29
C MET A 1 2.32 -10.85 1.77
N LEU A 2 1.89 -11.79 2.64
CA LEU A 2 2.14 -11.72 4.09
C LEU A 2 3.63 -11.53 4.47
N VAL A 3 4.56 -12.19 3.75
CA VAL A 3 6.01 -11.97 3.95
C VAL A 3 6.40 -10.51 3.74
N LEU A 4 5.93 -9.88 2.65
CA LEU A 4 6.20 -8.47 2.37
C LEU A 4 5.56 -7.55 3.42
N ALA A 5 4.34 -7.88 3.88
CA ALA A 5 3.68 -7.11 4.93
C ALA A 5 4.45 -7.14 6.26
N ASN A 6 5.02 -8.29 6.61
CA ASN A 6 5.86 -8.43 7.80
C ASN A 6 7.19 -7.68 7.65
N MET A 7 7.82 -7.75 6.46
CA MET A 7 9.03 -6.97 6.17
C MET A 7 8.78 -5.46 6.25
N ALA A 8 7.64 -4.99 5.73
CA ALA A 8 7.25 -3.58 5.76
C ALA A 8 7.00 -3.04 7.19
N ALA A 9 6.73 -3.91 8.16
CA ALA A 9 6.62 -3.54 9.57
C ALA A 9 7.98 -3.29 10.23
N GLY A 10 9.09 -3.59 9.53
CA GLY A 10 10.44 -3.33 9.99
C GLY A 10 10.89 -1.87 9.81
N ASN A 11 12.21 -1.68 9.84
CA ASN A 11 12.85 -0.37 9.67
C ASN A 11 12.79 0.14 8.22
N GLU A 12 13.32 1.35 7.99
CA GLU A 12 13.30 2.01 6.68
C GLU A 12 14.00 1.23 5.57
N LEU A 13 15.10 0.53 5.88
CA LEU A 13 15.77 -0.33 4.89
C LEU A 13 14.85 -1.46 4.42
N ASN A 14 14.09 -2.08 5.35
CA ASN A 14 13.13 -3.11 5.00
C ASN A 14 11.95 -2.53 4.21
N LYS A 15 11.43 -1.36 4.61
CA LYS A 15 10.34 -0.68 3.88
C LYS A 15 10.76 -0.34 2.46
N GLU A 16 11.97 0.18 2.27
CA GLU A 16 12.48 0.55 0.95
C GLU A 16 12.73 -0.68 0.06
N ALA A 17 13.28 -1.76 0.64
CA ALA A 17 13.39 -3.02 -0.08
C ALA A 17 12.02 -3.58 -0.52
N VAL A 18 10.99 -3.44 0.32
CA VAL A 18 9.62 -3.81 -0.06
C VAL A 18 9.05 -2.86 -1.12
N MET A 19 9.34 -1.55 -1.05
CA MET A 19 8.95 -0.58 -2.09
C MET A 19 9.57 -0.93 -3.45
N ASP A 20 10.83 -1.35 -3.50
CA ASP A 20 11.49 -1.71 -4.75
C ASP A 20 10.91 -2.97 -5.41
N VAL A 21 10.37 -3.89 -4.60
CA VAL A 21 9.64 -5.05 -5.12
C VAL A 21 8.23 -4.65 -5.55
N THR A 22 7.49 -3.95 -4.68
CA THR A 22 6.05 -3.67 -4.85
C THR A 22 5.76 -2.58 -5.88
N VAL A 23 6.58 -1.53 -5.90
CA VAL A 23 6.53 -0.39 -6.82
C VAL A 23 7.96 -0.07 -7.30
N PRO A 24 8.49 -0.88 -8.24
CA PRO A 24 9.84 -0.69 -8.76
C PRO A 24 9.99 0.70 -9.40
N HIS A 25 11.13 1.35 -9.19
CA HIS A 25 11.47 2.66 -9.77
C HIS A 25 11.33 2.71 -11.30
N ARG A 26 11.56 1.57 -11.97
CA ARG A 26 11.32 1.37 -13.41
C ARG A 26 10.12 0.45 -13.59
N ALA A 27 8.93 0.93 -13.23
CA ALA A 27 7.71 0.26 -13.61
C ALA A 27 7.63 0.27 -15.14
N ASP A 28 7.79 -0.91 -15.74
CA ASP A 28 7.50 -1.12 -17.15
C ASP A 28 6.01 -0.80 -17.33
N ARG A 29 5.70 0.37 -17.91
CA ARG A 29 4.34 0.97 -17.94
C ARG A 29 3.30 0.06 -18.61
N ILE A 30 3.75 -1.03 -19.21
CA ILE A 30 2.98 -2.03 -19.93
C ILE A 30 2.30 -3.01 -18.96
N LYS A 31 2.82 -3.22 -17.73
CA LYS A 31 2.24 -4.17 -16.77
C LYS A 31 1.81 -3.47 -15.47
N PRO A 32 0.55 -3.63 -15.02
CA PRO A 32 0.11 -3.12 -13.73
C PRO A 32 0.93 -3.74 -12.60
N SER A 33 1.22 -2.96 -11.56
CA SER A 33 1.94 -3.48 -10.38
C SER A 33 1.19 -4.68 -9.81
N PHE A 34 1.91 -5.71 -9.36
CA PHE A 34 1.24 -6.88 -8.78
C PHE A 34 0.40 -6.51 -7.55
N VAL A 35 0.74 -5.40 -6.89
CA VAL A 35 -0.06 -4.81 -5.80
C VAL A 35 -1.46 -4.49 -6.26
N VAL A 36 -1.63 -3.80 -7.40
CA VAL A 36 -2.96 -3.49 -7.96
C VAL A 36 -3.71 -4.78 -8.30
N ASN A 37 -3.03 -5.76 -8.91
CA ASN A 37 -3.65 -7.06 -9.22
C ASN A 37 -4.10 -7.78 -7.93
N PHE A 38 -3.33 -7.68 -6.84
CA PHE A 38 -3.69 -8.33 -5.57
C PHE A 38 -4.84 -7.60 -4.87
N LEU A 39 -4.91 -6.27 -4.97
CA LEU A 39 -6.06 -5.48 -4.51
C LEU A 39 -7.35 -5.81 -5.29
N GLN A 40 -7.24 -6.28 -6.52
CA GLN A 40 -8.37 -6.73 -7.35
C GLN A 40 -8.65 -8.24 -7.25
N SER A 41 -7.85 -8.97 -6.47
CA SER A 41 -7.99 -10.43 -6.36
C SER A 41 -9.35 -10.82 -5.78
N LYS A 42 -9.92 -11.92 -6.28
CA LYS A 42 -11.12 -12.53 -5.69
C LYS A 42 -10.84 -13.08 -4.28
N ASP A 43 -9.58 -13.43 -4.00
CA ASP A 43 -9.14 -13.88 -2.69
C ASP A 43 -9.08 -12.70 -1.70
N LYS A 44 -9.96 -12.74 -0.71
CA LYS A 44 -10.02 -11.72 0.35
C LYS A 44 -8.72 -11.63 1.16
N GLN A 45 -8.02 -12.75 1.39
CA GLN A 45 -6.79 -12.75 2.17
C GLN A 45 -5.66 -12.04 1.43
N LEU A 46 -5.61 -12.17 0.10
CA LEU A 46 -4.68 -11.40 -0.72
C LEU A 46 -4.96 -9.91 -0.65
N ARG A 47 -6.23 -9.48 -0.72
CA ARG A 47 -6.60 -8.06 -0.58
C ARG A 47 -6.22 -7.51 0.79
N VAL A 48 -6.60 -8.21 1.86
CA VAL A 48 -6.29 -7.82 3.25
C VAL A 48 -4.78 -7.73 3.49
N ALA A 49 -4.02 -8.76 3.11
CA ALA A 49 -2.57 -8.76 3.27
C ALA A 49 -1.90 -7.64 2.46
N THR A 50 -2.49 -7.26 1.32
CA THR A 50 -1.98 -6.17 0.50
C THR A 50 -2.24 -4.81 1.14
N LEU A 51 -3.46 -4.56 1.62
CA LEU A 51 -3.80 -3.35 2.36
C LEU A 51 -2.94 -3.20 3.63
N TRP A 52 -2.75 -4.28 4.38
CA TRP A 52 -1.89 -4.31 5.57
C TRP A 52 -0.44 -3.95 5.25
N CYS A 53 0.09 -4.49 4.15
CA CYS A 53 1.44 -4.13 3.70
C CYS A 53 1.56 -2.64 3.36
N ILE A 54 0.56 -2.07 2.67
CA ILE A 54 0.58 -0.65 2.30
C ILE A 54 0.55 0.22 3.55
N LEU A 55 -0.32 -0.10 4.52
CA LEU A 55 -0.37 0.57 5.83
C LEU A 55 0.99 0.56 6.52
N ASN A 56 1.65 -0.59 6.59
CA ASN A 56 2.98 -0.68 7.19
C ASN A 56 4.01 0.16 6.42
N LEU A 57 3.93 0.22 5.10
CA LEU A 57 4.84 1.04 4.29
C LEU A 57 4.67 2.53 4.55
N ILE A 58 3.44 3.01 4.72
CA ILE A 58 3.18 4.45 4.86
C ILE A 58 3.00 4.89 6.30
N TYR A 59 3.27 4.03 7.29
CA TYR A 59 3.03 4.34 8.70
C TYR A 59 3.52 5.75 9.07
N PRO A 60 2.67 6.63 9.64
CA PRO A 60 3.02 8.03 9.88
C PRO A 60 4.28 8.19 10.74
N ASN A 61 5.01 9.29 10.54
CA ASN A 61 6.28 9.59 11.22
C ASN A 61 7.44 8.61 10.89
N SER A 62 7.27 7.73 9.91
CA SER A 62 8.40 6.99 9.34
C SER A 62 9.18 7.90 8.40
N GLU A 63 10.51 7.76 8.33
CA GLU A 63 11.26 8.58 7.38
C GLU A 63 10.78 8.25 5.96
N SER A 64 10.60 9.26 5.09
CA SER A 64 10.18 9.05 3.69
C SER A 64 8.75 8.50 3.46
N SER A 65 7.84 8.54 4.45
CA SER A 65 6.42 8.15 4.24
C SER A 65 5.77 8.93 3.10
N SER A 66 5.96 10.26 3.05
CA SER A 66 5.47 11.11 1.95
C SER A 66 5.99 10.68 0.58
N THR A 67 7.26 10.31 0.47
CA THR A 67 7.88 9.79 -0.76
C THR A 67 7.27 8.45 -1.17
N ARG A 68 7.02 7.55 -0.21
CA ARG A 68 6.35 6.27 -0.48
C ARG A 68 4.90 6.44 -0.92
N VAL A 69 4.16 7.35 -0.29
CA VAL A 69 2.80 7.73 -0.71
C VAL A 69 2.81 8.22 -2.17
N ALA A 70 3.74 9.10 -2.53
CA ALA A 70 3.86 9.59 -3.90
C ALA A 70 4.17 8.46 -4.91
N ARG A 71 5.08 7.54 -4.57
CA ARG A 71 5.38 6.35 -5.40
C ARG A 71 4.16 5.45 -5.58
N LEU A 72 3.44 5.13 -4.50
CA LEU A 72 2.21 4.33 -4.53
C LEU A 72 1.12 5.00 -5.38
N GLN A 73 0.99 6.33 -5.27
CA GLN A 73 0.04 7.11 -6.04
C GLN A 73 0.38 7.09 -7.54
N ASN A 74 1.65 7.32 -7.89
CA ASN A 74 2.13 7.27 -9.27
C ASN A 74 1.96 5.89 -9.92
N ALA A 75 1.97 4.82 -9.11
CA ALA A 75 1.71 3.46 -9.55
C ALA A 75 0.21 3.09 -9.62
N GLY A 76 -0.70 4.04 -9.35
CA GLY A 76 -2.15 3.82 -9.38
C GLY A 76 -2.70 3.04 -8.17
N VAL A 77 -1.87 2.71 -7.18
CA VAL A 77 -2.29 1.93 -6.00
C VAL A 77 -3.32 2.70 -5.19
N ILE A 78 -3.08 3.99 -4.95
CA ILE A 78 -4.02 4.85 -4.18
C ILE A 78 -5.37 5.00 -4.91
N SER A 79 -5.37 5.07 -6.24
CA SER A 79 -6.61 5.09 -7.01
C SER A 79 -7.37 3.76 -6.89
N GLN A 80 -6.67 2.62 -6.96
CA GLN A 80 -7.28 1.32 -6.77
C GLN A 80 -7.87 1.16 -5.35
N VAL A 81 -7.16 1.60 -4.31
CA VAL A 81 -7.63 1.62 -2.92
C VAL A 81 -8.95 2.39 -2.80
N LYS A 82 -9.07 3.57 -3.42
CA LYS A 82 -10.31 4.37 -3.40
C LYS A 82 -11.49 3.63 -4.03
N ASN A 83 -11.25 2.80 -5.05
CA ASN A 83 -12.29 1.99 -5.70
C ASN A 83 -12.76 0.79 -4.85
N MET A 84 -12.07 0.47 -3.76
CA MET A 84 -12.41 -0.64 -2.86
C MET A 84 -13.41 -0.27 -1.75
N ILE A 85 -13.99 0.93 -1.75
CA ILE A 85 -14.93 1.38 -0.70
C ILE A 85 -16.11 0.43 -0.47
N ASN A 86 -16.52 -0.30 -1.50
CA ASN A 86 -17.60 -1.29 -1.47
C ASN A 86 -17.11 -2.74 -1.34
N ASP A 87 -15.86 -2.97 -0.92
CA ASP A 87 -15.35 -4.34 -0.72
C ASP A 87 -16.26 -5.11 0.25
N PRO A 88 -16.70 -6.34 -0.09
CA PRO A 88 -17.57 -7.12 0.79
C PRO A 88 -16.87 -7.60 2.07
N CYS A 89 -15.54 -7.58 2.14
CA CYS A 89 -14.77 -8.00 3.31
C CYS A 89 -14.68 -6.88 4.35
N LEU A 90 -15.09 -7.17 5.60
CA LEU A 90 -15.03 -6.22 6.70
C LEU A 90 -13.60 -5.78 7.02
N ASP A 91 -12.64 -6.71 7.03
CA ASP A 91 -11.23 -6.41 7.29
C ASP A 91 -10.68 -5.41 6.26
N CYS A 92 -11.04 -5.57 4.98
CA CYS A 92 -10.68 -4.59 3.95
C CYS A 92 -11.23 -3.20 4.29
N LYS A 93 -12.50 -3.09 4.71
CA LYS A 93 -13.09 -1.78 5.05
C LYS A 93 -12.36 -1.11 6.21
N VAL A 94 -12.06 -1.85 7.27
CA VAL A 94 -11.33 -1.33 8.43
C VAL A 94 -9.94 -0.83 8.01
N LEU A 95 -9.21 -1.62 7.23
CA LEU A 95 -7.88 -1.24 6.74
C LEU A 95 -7.93 -0.04 5.79
N LEU A 96 -8.94 0.06 4.92
CA LEU A 96 -9.15 1.22 4.07
C LEU A 96 -9.40 2.50 4.88
N SER A 97 -10.18 2.42 5.96
CA SER A 97 -10.40 3.56 6.86
C SER A 97 -9.10 4.03 7.52
N LEU A 98 -8.30 3.10 8.05
CA LEU A 98 -6.99 3.42 8.65
C LEU A 98 -6.03 4.02 7.61
N LEU A 99 -5.93 3.40 6.44
CA LEU A 99 -5.06 3.85 5.37
C LEU A 99 -5.41 5.28 4.91
N ASN A 100 -6.70 5.62 4.82
CA ASN A 100 -7.13 6.99 4.47
C ASN A 100 -6.74 8.01 5.55
N LEU A 101 -6.85 7.65 6.83
CA LEU A 101 -6.42 8.51 7.94
C LEU A 101 -4.92 8.77 7.87
N ASP A 102 -4.11 7.74 7.66
CA ASP A 102 -2.65 7.85 7.57
C ASP A 102 -2.22 8.68 6.35
N ILE A 103 -2.83 8.46 5.19
CA ILE A 103 -2.58 9.29 3.99
C ILE A 103 -2.93 10.75 4.26
N MET A 104 -4.08 11.03 4.89
CA MET A 104 -4.44 12.41 5.24
C MET A 104 -3.44 13.03 6.21
N HIS A 105 -3.00 12.29 7.23
CA HIS A 105 -1.98 12.76 8.16
C HIS A 105 -0.69 13.14 7.43
N ILE A 106 -0.16 12.23 6.60
CA ILE A 106 1.08 12.46 5.83
C ILE A 106 0.92 13.68 4.93
N LEU A 107 -0.18 13.80 4.19
CA LEU A 107 -0.40 14.94 3.27
C LEU A 107 -0.55 16.30 3.97
N ILE A 108 -0.90 16.32 5.26
CA ILE A 108 -1.10 17.57 6.03
C ILE A 108 0.18 17.95 6.80
N PHE A 109 0.90 16.95 7.32
CA PHE A 109 1.96 17.17 8.32
C PHE A 109 3.39 16.86 7.83
N GLU A 110 3.57 16.22 6.67
CA GLU A 110 4.87 15.82 6.12
C GLU A 110 5.09 16.34 4.68
#